data_AF-A0A958D251-F1
#
_entry.id   AF-A0A958D251-F1
#
_cell.length_a   1.000
_cell.length_b   1.000
_cell.length_c   1.000
_cell.angle_alpha   90.00
_cell.angle_beta   90.00
_cell.angle_gamma   90.00
#
_symmetry.space_group_name_H-M   'P 1'
#
loop_
_entity.id
_entity.type
_entity.pdbx_description
1 polymer ?
#
loop_
_entity_poly.entity_id
_entity_poly.type
_entity_poly.pdbx_seq_one_letter_code
_entity_poly.pdbx_strand_id
1 'polypeptide(L)'
;GTIARWWFVLIAIALFGAGIFKTDPITDITDSVVNRLHTICGAIVILTFPIAATLANRGLTRDPLWSASQGLLIAVTALTWIGVVSFFASISIARRRDPSAGAGGPTIRMGWPNRFMVVTYAGWIIVVAAISLRL
;
A
#
# COMPACT_ATOMS: atom_id res chain seq x y z
N GLY A 1 -1.05 -4.03 -18.57
CA GLY A 1 -1.93 -3.17 -19.38
C GLY A 1 -1.56 -1.71 -19.20
N THR A 2 -1.82 -0.85 -20.20
CA THR A 2 -1.37 0.55 -20.25
C THR A 2 -1.80 1.39 -19.05
N ILE A 3 -3.01 1.19 -18.55
CA ILE A 3 -3.55 1.92 -17.39
C ILE A 3 -2.76 1.59 -16.10
N ALA A 4 -2.49 0.30 -15.85
CA ALA A 4 -1.73 -0.12 -14.67
C ALA A 4 -0.31 0.46 -14.65
N ARG A 5 0.32 0.61 -15.84
CA ARG A 5 1.65 1.22 -15.97
C ARG A 5 1.67 2.66 -15.45
N TRP A 6 0.73 3.48 -15.91
CA TRP A 6 0.63 4.87 -15.46
C TRP A 6 0.31 4.98 -13.97
N TRP A 7 -0.50 4.06 -13.46
CA TRP A 7 -0.77 3.98 -12.02
C TRP A 7 0.49 3.68 -11.21
N PHE A 8 1.33 2.75 -11.66
CA PHE A 8 2.60 2.46 -10.99
C PHE A 8 3.62 3.62 -11.09
N VAL A 9 3.61 4.40 -12.18
CA VAL A 9 4.40 5.64 -12.27
C VAL A 9 3.96 6.64 -11.20
N LEU A 10 2.64 6.86 -11.06
CA LEU A 10 2.09 7.72 -10.01
C LEU A 10 2.47 7.23 -8.61
N ILE A 11 2.33 5.93 -8.35
CA ILE A 11 2.71 5.30 -7.08
C ILE A 11 4.21 5.48 -6.80
N ALA A 12 5.07 5.33 -7.80
CA ALA A 12 6.51 5.51 -7.64
C ALA A 12 6.87 6.96 -7.27
N ILE A 13 6.25 7.94 -7.94
CA ILE A 13 6.41 9.37 -7.61
C ILE A 13 5.93 9.64 -6.18
N ALA A 14 4.77 9.09 -5.80
CA ALA A 14 4.23 9.25 -4.45
C ALA A 14 5.11 8.59 -3.38
N LEU A 15 5.64 7.39 -3.63
CA LEU A 15 6.60 6.72 -2.73
C LEU A 15 7.86 7.57 -2.53
N PHE A 16 8.40 8.13 -3.61
CA PHE A 16 9.55 9.03 -3.54
C PHE A 16 9.22 10.28 -2.71
N GLY A 17 8.06 10.90 -2.96
CA GLY A 17 7.57 12.04 -2.17
C GLY A 17 7.42 11.72 -0.68
N ALA A 18 6.83 10.57 -0.34
CA ALA A 18 6.72 10.13 1.06
C ALA A 18 8.08 9.87 1.72
N GLY A 19 9.11 9.48 0.94
CA GLY A 19 10.47 9.34 1.45
C GLY A 19 11.18 10.67 1.70
N ILE A 20 10.87 11.71 0.92
CA ILE A 20 11.47 13.05 1.03
C ILE A 20 10.78 13.92 2.08
N PHE A 21 9.44 13.94 2.08
CA PHE A 21 8.67 14.71 3.05
C PHE A 21 8.61 13.95 4.37
N LYS A 22 9.36 14.41 5.37
CA LYS A 22 9.40 13.78 6.69
C LYS A 22 8.12 14.11 7.47
N THR A 23 7.53 13.10 8.12
CA THR A 23 6.40 13.31 9.03
C THR A 23 6.81 14.07 10.28
N ASP A 24 5.89 14.85 10.83
CA ASP A 24 6.06 15.44 12.14
C ASP A 24 6.19 14.33 13.21
N PRO A 25 6.87 14.57 14.34
CA PRO A 25 6.93 13.62 15.44
C PRO A 25 5.53 13.24 15.93
N ILE A 26 5.33 11.99 16.36
CA ILE A 26 4.03 11.52 16.89
C ILE A 26 3.55 12.26 18.16
N THR A 27 4.46 12.99 18.81
CA THR A 27 4.19 13.83 19.99
C THR A 27 3.87 15.27 19.61
N ASP A 28 4.10 15.66 18.36
CA ASP A 28 3.82 16.98 17.87
C ASP A 28 2.37 17.03 17.34
N ILE A 29 1.59 17.94 17.89
CA ILE A 29 0.19 18.15 17.51
C ILE A 29 0.05 19.22 16.41
N THR A 30 1.16 19.85 16.00
CA THR A 30 1.15 20.70 14.82
C THR A 30 1.07 19.84 13.56
N ASP A 31 0.37 20.37 12.55
CA ASP A 31 0.17 19.68 11.27
C ASP A 31 0.86 20.48 10.17
N SER A 32 2.18 20.26 10.03
CA SER A 32 3.01 21.01 9.11
C SER A 32 2.66 20.72 7.65
N VAL A 33 2.99 21.67 6.76
CA VAL A 33 2.80 21.47 5.31
C VAL A 33 3.57 20.24 4.82
N VAL A 34 4.76 19.97 5.38
CA VAL A 34 5.58 18.81 5.02
C VAL A 34 4.89 17.50 5.45
N ASN A 35 4.30 17.47 6.65
CA ASN A 35 3.50 16.34 7.11
C ASN A 35 2.25 16.09 6.23
N ARG A 36 1.58 17.16 5.80
CA ARG A 36 0.44 17.04 4.86
C ARG A 36 0.87 16.46 3.52
N LEU A 37 2.01 16.92 2.97
CA LEU A 37 2.55 16.39 1.72
C LEU A 37 2.93 14.91 1.86
N HIS A 38 3.60 14.51 2.94
CA HIS A 38 3.87 13.10 3.24
C HIS A 38 2.56 12.30 3.28
N THR A 39 1.55 12.81 3.99
CA THR A 39 0.26 12.15 4.16
C THR A 39 -0.46 11.95 2.84
N ILE A 40 -0.45 12.96 1.94
CA ILE A 40 -1.04 12.86 0.60
C ILE A 40 -0.29 11.81 -0.22
N CYS A 41 1.05 11.85 -0.22
CA CYS A 41 1.88 10.85 -0.90
C CYS A 41 1.58 9.43 -0.37
N GLY A 42 1.54 9.25 0.95
CA GLY A 42 1.18 8.00 1.59
C GLY A 42 -0.23 7.54 1.20
N ALA A 43 -1.22 8.43 1.23
CA ALA A 43 -2.60 8.11 0.85
C ALA A 43 -2.71 7.63 -0.60
N ILE A 44 -1.98 8.26 -1.53
CA ILE A 44 -1.90 7.79 -2.92
C ILE A 44 -1.38 6.34 -2.93
N VAL A 45 -0.26 6.04 -2.30
CA VAL A 45 0.30 4.68 -2.28
C VAL A 45 -0.67 3.68 -1.66
N ILE A 46 -1.21 3.98 -0.47
CA ILE A 46 -2.09 3.11 0.31
C ILE A 46 -3.37 2.79 -0.46
N LEU A 47 -4.03 3.79 -1.01
CA LEU A 47 -5.35 3.60 -1.63
C LEU A 47 -5.25 3.03 -3.05
N THR A 48 -4.18 3.35 -3.76
CA THR A 48 -4.13 3.10 -5.20
C THR A 48 -3.32 1.87 -5.58
N PHE A 49 -2.45 1.36 -4.69
CA PHE A 49 -1.64 0.18 -4.98
C PHE A 49 -2.47 -1.09 -5.24
N PRO A 50 -3.45 -1.48 -4.40
CA PRO A 50 -4.26 -2.68 -4.68
C PRO A 50 -5.03 -2.59 -6.00
N ILE A 51 -5.42 -1.37 -6.39
CA ILE A 51 -6.07 -1.08 -7.68
C ILE A 51 -5.09 -1.31 -8.84
N ALA A 52 -3.88 -0.73 -8.77
CA ALA A 52 -2.82 -0.97 -9.76
C ALA A 52 -2.51 -2.45 -9.91
N ALA A 53 -2.31 -3.14 -8.77
CA ALA A 53 -2.03 -4.58 -8.72
C ALA A 53 -3.15 -5.40 -9.39
N THR A 54 -4.42 -5.05 -9.13
CA THR A 54 -5.58 -5.71 -9.75
C THR A 54 -5.63 -5.48 -11.26
N LEU A 55 -5.40 -4.25 -11.72
CA LEU A 55 -5.37 -3.91 -13.14
C LEU A 55 -4.20 -4.57 -13.87
N ALA A 56 -3.03 -4.67 -13.22
CA ALA A 56 -1.88 -5.38 -13.74
C ALA A 56 -2.16 -6.87 -13.84
N ASN A 57 -2.66 -7.49 -12.77
CA ASN A 57 -2.99 -8.91 -12.72
C ASN A 57 -3.99 -9.30 -13.82
N ARG A 58 -5.04 -8.49 -14.05
CA ARG A 58 -5.99 -8.70 -15.17
C ARG A 58 -5.31 -8.72 -16.55
N GLY A 59 -4.22 -7.99 -16.71
CA GLY A 59 -3.41 -8.03 -17.94
C GLY A 59 -2.56 -9.29 -18.02
N LEU A 60 -1.90 -9.66 -16.92
CA LEU A 60 -1.02 -10.82 -16.83
C LEU A 60 -1.80 -12.14 -17.00
N THR A 61 -2.97 -12.29 -16.37
CA THR A 61 -3.75 -13.53 -16.46
C THR A 61 -4.33 -13.79 -17.85
N ARG A 62 -4.37 -12.80 -18.74
CA ARG A 62 -4.80 -12.98 -20.13
C ARG A 62 -3.70 -13.49 -21.05
N ASP A 63 -2.45 -13.42 -20.61
CA ASP A 63 -1.29 -13.85 -21.37
C ASP A 63 -1.00 -15.34 -21.07
N PRO A 64 -0.99 -16.22 -22.09
CA PRO A 64 -0.70 -17.65 -21.92
C PRO A 64 0.64 -17.93 -21.24
N LEU A 65 1.64 -17.05 -21.38
CA LEU A 65 2.95 -17.18 -20.74
C LEU A 65 2.83 -17.23 -19.21
N TRP A 66 1.80 -16.58 -18.66
CA TRP A 66 1.58 -16.47 -17.22
C TRP A 66 0.63 -17.52 -16.66
N SER A 67 0.10 -18.41 -17.50
CA SER A 67 -0.93 -19.41 -17.15
C SER A 67 -0.54 -20.26 -15.92
N ALA A 68 0.70 -20.73 -15.87
CA ALA A 68 1.22 -21.55 -14.76
C ALA A 68 1.25 -20.84 -13.41
N SER A 69 1.27 -19.50 -13.39
CA SER A 69 1.37 -18.68 -12.17
C SER A 69 0.08 -17.93 -11.81
N GLN A 70 -1.02 -18.15 -12.54
CA GLN A 70 -2.27 -17.39 -12.34
C GLN A 70 -2.81 -17.48 -10.91
N GLY A 71 -2.84 -18.69 -10.33
CA GLY A 71 -3.32 -18.88 -8.96
C GLY A 71 -2.49 -18.08 -7.94
N LEU A 72 -1.17 -18.09 -8.10
CA LEU A 72 -0.27 -17.31 -7.26
C LEU A 72 -0.49 -15.81 -7.45
N LEU A 73 -0.58 -15.32 -8.69
CA LEU A 73 -0.82 -13.90 -8.99
C LEU A 73 -2.15 -13.41 -8.40
N ILE A 74 -3.21 -14.21 -8.47
CA ILE A 74 -4.50 -13.92 -7.84
C ILE A 74 -4.34 -13.85 -6.32
N ALA A 75 -3.68 -14.85 -5.71
CA ALA A 75 -3.47 -14.91 -4.26
C ALA A 75 -2.69 -13.69 -3.74
N VAL A 76 -1.56 -13.34 -4.35
CA VAL A 76 -0.77 -12.18 -3.91
C VAL A 76 -1.48 -10.85 -4.18
N THR A 77 -2.28 -10.76 -5.26
CA THR A 77 -3.13 -9.58 -5.50
C THR A 77 -4.20 -9.44 -4.42
N ALA A 78 -4.86 -10.53 -4.05
CA ALA A 78 -5.83 -10.54 -2.94
C ALA A 78 -5.16 -10.14 -1.61
N LEU A 79 -3.90 -10.55 -1.39
CA LEU A 79 -3.14 -10.18 -0.20
C LEU A 79 -2.91 -8.66 -0.08
N THR A 80 -2.79 -7.92 -1.19
CA THR A 80 -2.73 -6.45 -1.15
C THR A 80 -4.03 -5.83 -0.62
N TRP A 81 -5.18 -6.37 -1.02
CA TRP A 81 -6.49 -5.96 -0.52
C TRP A 81 -6.67 -6.33 0.96
N ILE A 82 -6.25 -7.54 1.34
CA ILE A 82 -6.26 -7.94 2.76
C ILE A 82 -5.43 -6.96 3.59
N GLY A 83 -4.24 -6.60 3.11
CA GLY A 83 -3.38 -5.62 3.78
C GLY A 83 -4.08 -4.28 4.01
N VAL A 84 -4.69 -3.70 2.97
CA VAL A 84 -5.38 -2.39 3.10
C VAL A 84 -6.61 -2.48 4.00
N VAL A 85 -7.40 -3.55 3.89
CA VAL A 85 -8.57 -3.79 4.75
C VAL A 85 -8.15 -3.97 6.20
N SER A 86 -7.10 -4.76 6.48
CA SER A 86 -6.56 -4.94 7.83
C SER A 86 -6.07 -3.61 8.43
N PHE A 87 -5.43 -2.75 7.62
CA PHE A 87 -5.01 -1.43 8.07
C PHE A 87 -6.20 -0.55 8.49
N PHE A 88 -7.21 -0.38 7.62
CA PHE A 88 -8.39 0.43 7.95
C PHE A 88 -9.26 -0.18 9.05
N ALA A 89 -9.37 -1.51 9.11
CA ALA A 89 -10.04 -2.20 10.20
C ALA A 89 -9.35 -1.92 11.54
N SER A 90 -8.02 -1.91 11.56
CA SER A 90 -7.26 -1.60 12.79
C SER A 90 -7.50 -0.16 13.27
N ILE A 91 -7.52 0.81 12.35
CA ILE A 91 -7.84 2.22 12.68
C ILE A 91 -9.26 2.33 13.22
N SER A 92 -10.22 1.69 12.56
CA SER A 92 -11.63 1.72 12.95
C SER A 92 -11.85 1.10 14.34
N ILE A 93 -11.21 -0.03 14.62
CA ILE A 93 -11.27 -0.70 15.93
C ILE A 93 -10.62 0.17 17.01
N ALA A 94 -9.46 0.78 16.72
CA ALA A 94 -8.79 1.67 17.67
C ALA A 94 -9.68 2.88 18.01
N ARG A 95 -10.26 3.53 17.00
CA ARG A 95 -11.15 4.70 17.18
C ARG A 95 -12.45 4.40 17.93
N ARG A 96 -12.95 3.17 17.83
CA ARG A 96 -14.11 2.73 18.63
C ARG A 96 -13.80 2.62 20.12
N ARG A 97 -12.55 2.31 20.48
CA ARG A 97 -12.12 2.17 21.89
C ARG A 97 -11.67 3.50 22.49
N ASP A 98 -11.06 4.32 21.65
CA ASP A 98 -10.58 5.66 22.02
C ASP A 98 -10.80 6.58 20.82
N PRO A 99 -11.75 7.54 20.87
CA PRO A 99 -12.01 8.46 19.78
C PRO A 99 -10.80 9.32 19.39
N SER A 100 -9.85 9.50 20.31
CA SER A 100 -8.58 10.20 20.05
C SER A 100 -7.53 9.29 19.37
N ALA A 101 -7.85 8.00 19.17
CA ALA A 101 -6.95 7.06 18.51
C ALA A 101 -6.67 7.47 17.06
N GLY A 102 -5.45 7.94 16.84
CA GLY A 102 -5.05 8.52 15.54
C GLY A 102 -4.55 9.95 15.62
N ALA A 103 -4.76 10.64 16.75
CA ALA A 103 -4.28 12.01 16.97
C ALA A 103 -2.81 12.11 17.41
N GLY A 104 -2.06 11.00 17.38
CA GLY A 104 -0.71 10.93 17.92
C GLY A 104 -0.72 10.47 19.39
N GLY A 105 0.17 9.55 19.72
CA GLY A 105 0.31 8.99 21.07
C GLY A 105 1.07 7.66 21.05
N PRO A 106 2.08 7.45 21.92
CA PRO A 106 2.95 6.27 21.91
C PRO A 106 2.24 4.94 22.27
N THR A 107 1.03 5.01 22.81
CA THR A 107 0.26 3.86 23.28
C THR A 107 -0.48 3.12 22.17
N ILE A 108 -0.62 3.71 20.98
CA ILE A 108 -1.45 3.16 19.90
C ILE A 108 -0.56 2.56 18.81
N ARG A 109 -0.56 1.22 18.72
CA ARG A 109 0.28 0.44 17.80
C ARG A 109 -0.22 0.44 16.34
N MET A 110 -0.72 1.58 15.82
CA MET A 110 -1.20 1.67 14.43
C MET A 110 -0.10 1.51 13.38
N GLY A 111 1.18 1.66 13.75
CA GLY A 111 2.30 1.44 12.85
C GLY A 111 2.44 -0.02 12.38
N TRP A 112 1.98 -1.01 13.14
CA TRP A 112 2.12 -2.42 12.77
C TRP A 112 1.21 -2.84 11.61
N PRO A 113 -0.11 -2.55 11.65
CA PRO A 113 -0.99 -2.81 10.51
C PRO A 113 -0.54 -2.09 9.23
N ASN A 114 -0.03 -0.86 9.34
CA ASN A 114 0.54 -0.14 8.20
C ASN A 114 1.77 -0.88 7.61
N ARG A 115 2.72 -1.31 8.46
CA ARG A 115 3.89 -2.08 8.02
C ARG A 115 3.51 -3.41 7.37
N PHE A 116 2.54 -4.12 7.95
CA PHE A 116 2.03 -5.36 7.37
C PHE A 116 1.50 -5.13 5.95
N MET A 117 0.67 -4.11 5.76
CA MET A 117 0.18 -3.73 4.43
C MET A 117 1.30 -3.38 3.45
N VAL A 118 2.30 -2.58 3.88
CA VAL A 118 3.47 -2.28 3.03
C VAL A 118 4.22 -3.55 2.63
N VAL A 119 4.35 -4.51 3.53
CA VAL A 119 4.95 -5.83 3.23
C VAL A 119 4.13 -6.61 2.20
N THR A 120 2.79 -6.57 2.24
CA THR A 120 1.99 -7.25 1.22
C THR A 120 2.16 -6.59 -0.16
N TYR A 121 2.35 -5.27 -0.20
CA TYR A 121 2.59 -4.54 -1.46
C TYR A 121 3.98 -4.87 -2.02
N ALA A 122 5.01 -4.83 -1.19
CA ALA A 122 6.36 -5.22 -1.58
C ALA A 122 6.41 -6.69 -2.03
N GLY A 123 5.74 -7.58 -1.31
CA GLY A 123 5.62 -9.00 -1.67
C GLY A 123 4.99 -9.21 -3.04
N TRP A 124 3.96 -8.41 -3.39
CA TRP A 124 3.37 -8.45 -4.72
C TRP A 124 4.39 -8.10 -5.81
N ILE A 125 5.17 -7.02 -5.65
CA ILE A 125 6.20 -6.61 -6.62
C ILE A 125 7.25 -7.71 -6.77
N ILE A 126 7.74 -8.24 -5.65
CA ILE A 126 8.76 -9.29 -5.62
C ILE A 126 8.27 -10.55 -6.35
N VAL A 127 7.04 -10.99 -6.08
CA VAL A 127 6.48 -12.19 -6.71
C VAL A 127 6.31 -11.99 -8.22
N VAL A 128 5.75 -10.84 -8.64
CA VAL A 128 5.61 -10.53 -10.07
C VAL A 128 6.96 -10.49 -10.76
N ALA A 129 7.96 -9.82 -10.16
CA ALA A 129 9.31 -9.77 -10.71
C ALA A 129 9.96 -11.16 -10.79
N ALA A 130 9.83 -11.97 -9.73
CA ALA A 130 10.39 -13.31 -9.70
C ALA A 130 9.76 -14.26 -10.74
N ILE A 131 8.45 -14.13 -11.00
CA ILE A 131 7.79 -14.86 -12.09
C ILE A 131 8.33 -14.37 -13.43
N SER A 132 8.38 -13.04 -13.66
CA SER A 132 8.91 -12.46 -14.92
C SER A 132 10.32 -12.94 -15.25
N LEU A 133 11.18 -13.11 -14.25
CA LEU A 133 12.57 -13.58 -14.44
C LEU A 133 12.66 -15.07 -14.83
N ARG A 134 11.57 -15.82 -14.74
CA ARG A 134 11.48 -17.26 -15.04
C ARG A 134 10.69 -17.56 -16.31
N LEU A 135 10.10 -16.54 -16.94
CA LEU A 135 9.42 -16.62 -18.23
C LEU A 135 10.44 -16.38 -19.36
#